data_AF-A0A497NVZ8-F1
#
_entry.id   AF-A0A497NVZ8-F1
#
_cell.length_a   1.000
_cell.length_b   1.000
_cell.length_c   1.000
_cell.angle_alpha   90.00
_cell.angle_beta   90.00
_cell.angle_gamma   90.00
#
_symmetry.space_group_name_H-M   'P 1'
#
loop_
_entity.id
_entity.type
_entity.pdbx_description
1 polymer ?
#
loop_
_entity_poly.entity_id
_entity_poly.type
_entity_poly.pdbx_seq_one_letter_code
_entity_poly.pdbx_strand_id
1 'polypeptide(L)' 'MKVGVLSGGGDAPGINAVIRAAVRKGIQYYGYEMVGIRDGWRGLLEGSFSPLDLK' A
#
# COMPACT_ATOMS: atom_id res chain seq x y z
N MET A 1 2.99 3.98 -13.94
CA MET A 1 3.77 3.06 -13.08
C MET A 1 2.86 2.55 -11.98
N LYS A 2 3.02 1.29 -11.57
CA LYS A 2 2.24 0.66 -10.49
C LYS A 2 3.13 0.45 -9.27
N VAL A 3 2.66 0.82 -8.09
CA VAL A 3 3.43 0.76 -6.83
C VAL A 3 2.67 -0.09 -5.80
N GLY A 4 3.31 -1.16 -5.33
CA GLY A 4 2.80 -2.02 -4.27
C GLY A 4 3.21 -1.55 -2.88
N VAL A 5 2.32 -1.66 -1.89
CA VAL A 5 2.56 -1.30 -0.49
C VAL A 5 2.18 -2.47 0.40
N LEU A 6 3.09 -2.88 1.29
CA LEU A 6 2.90 -3.94 2.29
C LEU A 6 3.56 -3.55 3.62
N SER A 7 3.07 -4.08 4.74
CA SER A 7 3.75 -4.05 6.03
C SER A 7 4.42 -5.41 6.28
N GLY A 8 5.76 -5.42 6.38
CA GLY A 8 6.53 -6.66 6.49
C GLY A 8 6.79 -7.16 7.92
N GLY A 9 6.42 -6.38 8.94
CA GLY A 9 6.66 -6.68 10.36
C GLY A 9 5.37 -6.61 11.19
N GLY A 10 5.51 -6.60 12.52
CA GLY A 10 4.38 -6.49 13.43
C GLY A 10 3.68 -5.14 13.34
N ASP A 11 2.42 -5.11 13.77
CA ASP A 11 1.63 -3.88 13.80
C ASP A 11 2.18 -2.87 14.80
N ALA A 12 2.25 -1.62 14.36
CA ALA A 12 2.67 -0.50 15.17
C ALA A 12 1.76 0.72 14.93
N PRO A 13 1.57 1.57 15.95
CA PRO A 13 0.86 2.83 15.77
C PRO A 13 1.48 3.68 14.64
N GLY A 14 0.64 4.21 13.76
CA GLY A 14 1.05 5.10 12.69
C GLY A 14 1.30 4.46 11.32
N ILE A 15 1.38 3.12 11.22
CA ILE A 15 1.55 2.43 9.93
C ILE A 15 0.45 2.83 8.94
N ASN A 16 -0.81 2.83 9.37
CA ASN A 16 -1.93 3.22 8.52
C ASN A 16 -1.83 4.67 8.03
N ALA A 17 -1.31 5.57 8.86
CA ALA A 17 -1.10 6.97 8.49
C ALA A 17 0.01 7.10 7.41
N VAL A 18 1.10 6.34 7.54
CA VAL A 18 2.19 6.30 6.54
C VAL A 18 1.70 5.73 5.21
N ILE A 19 0.96 4.61 5.24
CA ILE A 19 0.34 4.03 4.04
C ILE A 19 -0.54 5.06 3.35
N ARG A 20 -1.43 5.74 4.11
CA ARG A 20 -2.30 6.78 3.57
C ARG A 20 -1.52 7.94 2.97
N ALA A 21 -0.45 8.39 3.61
CA ALA A 21 0.40 9.47 3.09
C ALA A 21 1.09 9.07 1.77
N ALA A 22 1.63 7.85 1.69
CA ALA A 22 2.25 7.32 0.49
C ALA A 22 1.25 7.20 -0.67
N VAL A 23 0.05 6.66 -0.41
CA VAL A 23 -1.03 6.56 -1.41
C VAL A 23 -1.46 7.93 -1.92
N ARG A 24 -1.70 8.88 -1.01
CA ARG A 24 -2.04 10.27 -1.38
C ARG A 24 -0.98 10.91 -2.26
N LYS A 25 0.30 10.81 -1.87
CA LYS A 25 1.40 11.38 -2.64
C LYS A 25 1.52 10.70 -4.02
N GLY A 26 1.47 9.37 -4.06
CA GLY A 26 1.55 8.56 -5.27
C GLY A 26 0.48 8.93 -6.30
N ILE A 27 -0.78 9.00 -5.87
CA ILE A 27 -1.90 9.33 -6.76
C ILE A 27 -1.85 10.80 -7.18
N GLN A 28 -1.76 11.73 -6.22
CA GLN A 28 -1.98 13.16 -6.51
C GLN A 28 -0.79 13.84 -7.18
N TYR A 29 0.44 13.45 -6.89
CA TYR A 29 1.64 14.14 -7.40
C TYR A 29 2.33 13.38 -8.52
N TYR A 30 2.23 12.05 -8.52
CA TYR A 30 2.97 11.22 -9.46
C TYR A 30 2.08 10.47 -10.46
N GLY A 31 0.75 10.49 -10.27
CA GLY A 31 -0.19 9.77 -11.14
C GLY A 31 0.03 8.26 -11.12
N TYR A 32 0.50 7.70 -10.00
CA TYR A 32 0.75 6.27 -9.85
C TYR A 32 -0.53 5.51 -9.52
N GLU A 33 -0.60 4.27 -10.02
CA GLU A 33 -1.58 3.30 -9.55
C GLU A 33 -1.05 2.64 -8.28
N MET A 34 -1.75 2.83 -7.16
CA MET A 34 -1.35 2.32 -5.86
C MET A 34 -2.06 1.00 -5.55
N VAL A 35 -1.31 0.00 -5.12
CA VAL A 35 -1.81 -1.34 -4.81
C VAL A 35 -1.39 -1.73 -3.41
N GLY A 36 -2.35 -2.14 -2.58
CA GLY A 36 -2.11 -2.71 -1.27
C GLY A 36 -1.93 -4.22 -1.38
N ILE A 37 -0.96 -4.75 -0.67
CA ILE A 37 -0.68 -6.17 -0.58
C ILE A 37 -1.02 -6.60 0.85
N ARG A 38 -1.93 -7.56 0.99
CA ARG A 38 -2.38 -8.02 2.32
C ARG A 38 -1.37 -8.98 2.94
N ASP A 39 -1.42 -9.13 4.25
CA ASP A 39 -0.64 -10.13 5.00
C ASP A 39 0.88 -10.10 4.73
N GLY A 40 1.40 -8.89 4.48
CA GLY A 40 2.82 -8.65 4.26
C GLY A 40 3.41 -9.47 3.10
N TRP A 41 4.52 -10.14 3.37
CA TRP A 41 5.21 -10.96 2.38
C TRP A 41 4.41 -12.18 1.91
N ARG A 42 3.54 -12.72 2.76
CA ARG A 42 2.68 -13.87 2.40
C ARG A 42 1.74 -13.48 1.26
N GLY A 43 1.01 -12.38 1.39
CA GLY A 43 0.10 -11.97 0.33
C GLY A 43 0.81 -11.50 -0.93
N LEU A 44 2.08 -11.09 -0.85
CA LEU A 44 2.88 -10.86 -2.06
C LEU A 44 3.10 -12.17 -2.84
N LEU A 45 3.48 -13.25 -2.15
CA LEU A 45 3.69 -14.56 -2.75
C LEU A 45 2.38 -15.19 -3.26
N GLU A 46 1.28 -14.97 -2.55
CA GLU A 46 -0.05 -15.54 -2.85
C GLU A 46 -0.86 -14.68 -3.84
N GLY A 47 -0.37 -13.50 -4.24
CA GLY A 47 -1.07 -12.61 -5.16
C GLY A 47 -2.26 -11.86 -4.54
N SER A 48 -2.28 -11.68 -3.22
CA SER A 48 -3.33 -11.01 -2.46
C SER A 48 -3.23 -9.49 -2.58
N PHE A 49 -3.72 -8.97 -3.70
CA PHE A 49 -3.64 -7.55 -4.07
C PHE A 49 -5.00 -6.87 -4.04
N SER A 50 -5.04 -5.63 -3.57
CA SER A 50 -6.23 -4.77 -3.62
C SER A 50 -5.87 -3.35 -4.04
N PRO A 51 -6.66 -2.68 -4.89
CA PRO A 51 -6.42 -1.29 -5.25
C PRO A 51 -6.51 -0.38 -4.02
N LEU A 52 -5.63 0.63 -3.95
CA LEU A 52 -5.69 1.69 -2.95
C LEU A 52 -6.06 3.00 -3.65
N ASP A 53 -7.18 3.61 -3.24
CA ASP A 53 -7.66 4.87 -3.78
C ASP A 53 -7.76 5.95 -2.67
N LEU A 54 -8.30 7.12 -3.03
CA LEU A 54 -8.44 8.26 -2.11
C LEU A 54 -9.86 8.43 -1.54
N LYS A 55 -10.73 7.43 -1.75
CA LYS A 55 -12.11 7.51 -1.28
C LYS A 55 -12.21 7.39 0.24
#